data_AF-A0A9P0GBN9-F1
#
_entry.id   AF-A0A9P0GBN9-F1
#
_cell.length_a   1.000
_cell.length_b   1.000
_cell.length_c   1.000
_cell.angle_alpha   90.00
_cell.angle_beta   90.00
_cell.angle_gamma   90.00
#
_symmetry.space_group_name_H-M   'P 1'
#
loop_
_entity.id
_entity.type
_entity.pdbx_description
1 polymer ?
#
loop_
_entity_poly.entity_id
_entity_poly.type
_entity_poly.pdbx_seq_one_letter_code
_entity_poly.pdbx_strand_id
1 'polypeptide(L)'
;MEYNRKLHIPSQILPYQRLFQRYCNLYESGLAVGSLCAPLCVTKDIHSLTCHSFEASKEAVFSAEWHDTRLVFKSVPRDIQAIHWFDNGIVKYPTEKEFLQTIRAIVKNKFNLTVAYDTAIRLSRLKPSYEEKNTFKRRREMDNLWLLLQDNEYVLSALFTDKDVFPQLLGTCGPYFAVEYLEPIPAMSSFLTLNDNIENWGKRLKLAVQILNLLDKLETKFREPFHLCDLKLEHFGLVKNQNTLKFIDLDGVLPKSVVNTIIKEVEYCKSDNDCDFIDCRSRCDTNSKCSNFVANDNLQIVCEKIFLGWRMANTILVPGLLISQHTPSELATLLRQCANPESEQGKPRTVPDSEIKTRLYSAISQIEQTVNNNFVL
;
A
#
# COMPACT_ATOMS: atom_id res chain seq x y z
N MET A 1 -1.24 48.20 -32.53
CA MET A 1 0.06 47.89 -31.90
C MET A 1 -0.21 47.89 -30.40
N GLU A 2 -0.10 46.84 -29.62
CA GLU A 2 0.57 45.56 -29.75
C GLU A 2 -0.15 44.56 -28.84
N TYR A 3 -0.03 43.31 -29.25
CA TYR A 3 -0.44 42.08 -28.61
C TYR A 3 0.17 41.97 -27.20
N ASN A 4 -0.63 41.62 -26.19
CA ASN A 4 -0.10 41.01 -24.97
C ASN A 4 -1.03 39.88 -24.51
N ARG A 5 -0.81 38.70 -25.10
CA ARG A 5 -1.32 37.42 -24.59
C ARG A 5 -0.68 37.20 -23.22
N LYS A 6 -1.42 37.46 -22.14
CA LYS A 6 -1.11 36.80 -20.86
C LYS A 6 -1.48 35.34 -21.02
N LEU A 7 -0.46 34.49 -21.15
CA LEU A 7 -0.56 33.04 -21.02
C LEU A 7 -1.34 32.72 -19.74
N HIS A 8 -2.50 32.09 -19.91
CA HIS A 8 -3.28 31.54 -18.82
C HIS A 8 -2.55 30.27 -18.35
N ILE A 9 -1.77 30.39 -17.28
CA ILE A 9 -1.14 29.24 -16.62
C ILE A 9 -2.20 28.64 -15.68
N PRO A 10 -2.68 27.41 -15.90
CA PRO A 10 -3.71 26.81 -15.06
C PRO A 10 -3.19 26.66 -13.62
N SER A 11 -4.06 26.96 -12.66
CA SER A 11 -3.85 26.99 -11.21
C SER A 11 -3.40 25.66 -10.57
N GLN A 12 -3.23 24.60 -11.36
CA GLN A 12 -2.72 23.28 -10.94
C GLN A 12 -1.18 23.17 -10.96
N ILE A 13 -0.47 24.14 -11.57
CA ILE A 13 1.00 24.11 -11.73
C ILE A 13 1.74 24.55 -10.45
N LEU A 14 1.09 25.36 -9.60
CA LEU A 14 1.68 26.03 -8.44
C LEU A 14 2.08 25.10 -7.26
N PRO A 15 1.32 24.05 -6.88
CA PRO A 15 1.75 23.15 -5.79
C PRO A 15 2.85 22.17 -6.24
N TYR A 16 2.82 21.70 -7.49
CA TYR A 16 3.80 20.79 -8.07
C TYR A 16 5.21 21.39 -8.12
N GLN A 17 5.35 22.61 -8.66
CA GLN A 17 6.64 23.30 -8.73
C GLN A 17 7.22 23.54 -7.34
N ARG A 18 6.37 23.85 -6.35
CA ARG A 18 6.80 24.06 -4.96
C ARG A 18 7.32 22.79 -4.31
N LEU A 19 6.67 21.64 -4.54
CA LEU A 19 7.13 20.34 -4.07
C LEU A 19 8.47 20.00 -4.70
N PHE A 20 8.56 19.98 -6.02
CA PHE A 20 9.81 19.71 -6.73
C PHE A 20 10.95 20.67 -6.31
N GLN A 21 10.68 21.98 -6.27
CA GLN A 21 11.65 22.98 -5.83
C GLN A 21 12.11 22.72 -4.40
N ARG A 22 11.22 22.25 -3.51
CA ARG A 22 11.60 21.90 -2.13
C ARG A 22 12.58 20.72 -2.09
N TYR A 23 12.38 19.68 -2.91
CA TYR A 23 13.31 18.55 -2.98
C TYR A 23 14.70 19.03 -3.40
N CYS A 24 14.74 19.87 -4.44
CA CYS A 24 15.99 20.38 -4.97
C CYS A 24 16.66 21.38 -4.05
N ASN A 25 15.92 22.25 -3.37
CA ASN A 25 16.47 23.14 -2.34
C ASN A 25 17.11 22.34 -1.18
N LEU A 26 16.51 21.22 -0.75
CA LEU A 26 17.11 20.34 0.25
C LEU A 26 18.39 19.67 -0.26
N TYR A 27 18.42 19.27 -1.53
CA TYR A 27 19.61 18.67 -2.14
C TYR A 27 20.74 19.69 -2.30
N GLU A 28 20.44 20.87 -2.83
CA GLU A 28 21.40 21.98 -3.02
C GLU A 28 21.98 22.47 -1.69
N SER A 29 21.19 22.47 -0.61
CA SER A 29 21.67 22.78 0.74
C SER A 29 22.42 21.64 1.43
N GLY A 30 22.58 20.47 0.77
CA GLY A 30 23.28 19.31 1.31
C GLY A 30 22.54 18.61 2.45
N LEU A 31 21.22 18.82 2.57
CA LEU A 31 20.34 18.20 3.55
C LEU A 31 19.66 16.93 3.02
N ALA A 32 19.45 16.83 1.72
CA ALA A 32 18.96 15.63 1.04
C ALA A 32 20.10 14.91 0.32
N VAL A 33 20.13 13.58 0.43
CA VAL A 33 20.98 12.68 -0.33
C VAL A 33 20.15 11.49 -0.81
N GLY A 34 20.61 10.82 -1.87
CA GLY A 34 19.94 9.65 -2.44
C GLY A 34 20.19 9.52 -3.94
N SER A 35 19.88 8.34 -4.49
CA SER A 35 20.11 8.01 -5.89
C SER A 35 19.31 8.86 -6.86
N LEU A 36 18.16 9.38 -6.43
CA LEU A 36 17.24 10.14 -7.29
C LEU A 36 17.49 11.66 -7.22
N CYS A 37 18.29 12.16 -6.27
CA CYS A 37 18.46 13.61 -6.12
C CYS A 37 19.12 14.27 -7.33
N ALA A 38 20.23 13.72 -7.85
CA ALA A 38 20.91 14.30 -9.01
C ALA A 38 20.08 14.16 -10.30
N PRO A 39 19.50 12.97 -10.62
CA PRO A 39 18.53 12.82 -11.70
C PRO A 39 17.36 13.80 -11.66
N LEU A 40 16.85 14.07 -10.45
CA LEU A 40 15.72 14.97 -10.24
C LEU A 40 16.11 16.44 -10.39
N CYS A 41 17.23 16.87 -9.80
CA CYS A 41 17.51 18.29 -9.59
C CYS A 41 18.61 18.87 -10.49
N VAL A 42 19.55 18.05 -10.93
CA VAL A 42 20.75 18.52 -11.66
C VAL A 42 20.70 18.11 -13.12
N THR A 43 20.67 16.80 -13.39
CA THR A 43 20.71 16.29 -14.78
C THR A 43 19.35 16.39 -15.45
N LYS A 44 18.26 16.46 -14.66
CA LYS A 44 16.87 16.53 -15.13
C LYS A 44 16.46 15.33 -16.00
N ASP A 45 17.06 14.17 -15.72
CA ASP A 45 16.69 12.91 -16.35
C ASP A 45 15.29 12.45 -15.90
N ILE A 46 14.84 12.89 -14.72
CA ILE A 46 13.48 12.67 -14.22
C ILE A 46 12.57 13.80 -14.70
N HIS A 47 11.57 13.47 -15.50
CA HIS A 47 10.70 14.42 -16.18
C HIS A 47 9.23 13.93 -16.19
N SER A 48 8.35 14.57 -16.98
CA SER A 48 6.93 14.18 -17.15
C SER A 48 6.14 14.07 -15.83
N LEU A 49 6.33 15.04 -14.93
CA LEU A 49 5.75 15.00 -13.59
C LEU A 49 4.22 15.18 -13.64
N THR A 50 3.48 14.24 -13.05
CA THR A 50 2.02 14.25 -12.93
C THR A 50 1.63 14.10 -11.47
N CYS A 51 0.85 15.05 -10.93
CA CYS A 51 0.42 15.03 -9.54
C CYS A 51 -0.87 14.22 -9.39
N HIS A 52 -0.88 13.29 -8.44
CA HIS A 52 -2.04 12.46 -8.09
C HIS A 52 -2.61 12.95 -6.75
N SER A 53 -2.95 14.24 -6.68
CA SER A 53 -3.38 14.91 -5.44
C SER A 53 -4.85 14.68 -5.09
N PHE A 54 -5.53 13.70 -5.70
CA PHE A 54 -6.98 13.53 -5.55
C PHE A 54 -7.43 12.20 -4.93
N GLU A 55 -6.53 11.22 -4.74
CA GLU A 55 -6.93 9.87 -4.30
C GLU A 55 -6.01 9.22 -3.25
N ALA A 56 -4.90 9.87 -2.85
CA ALA A 56 -3.96 9.30 -1.89
C ALA A 56 -4.12 9.90 -0.48
N SER A 57 -4.07 9.05 0.55
CA SER A 57 -3.96 9.39 1.98
C SER A 57 -2.72 10.22 2.33
N LYS A 58 -1.72 10.26 1.45
CA LYS A 58 -0.43 10.95 1.66
C LYS A 58 -0.37 12.33 1.01
N GLU A 59 0.26 13.26 1.74
CA GLU A 59 0.35 14.69 1.41
C GLU A 59 1.09 15.06 0.11
N ALA A 60 1.72 14.11 -0.61
CA ALA A 60 2.22 14.35 -1.97
C ALA A 60 2.55 13.03 -2.67
N VAL A 61 1.73 12.65 -3.66
CA VAL A 61 2.04 11.58 -4.62
C VAL A 61 2.14 12.20 -6.02
N PHE A 62 3.30 12.07 -6.66
CA PHE A 62 3.43 12.41 -8.08
C PHE A 62 4.14 11.30 -8.83
N SER A 63 3.71 11.04 -10.07
CA SER A 63 4.43 10.15 -10.97
C SER A 63 5.38 10.93 -11.86
N ALA A 64 6.50 10.35 -12.22
CA ALA A 64 7.47 10.91 -13.16
C ALA A 64 8.04 9.82 -14.07
N GLU A 65 8.72 10.20 -15.14
CA GLU A 65 9.45 9.29 -16.02
C GLU A 65 10.94 9.46 -15.79
N TRP A 66 11.65 8.34 -15.64
CA TRP A 66 13.10 8.31 -15.56
C TRP A 66 13.62 7.21 -16.48
N HIS A 67 14.29 7.62 -17.56
CA HIS A 67 14.52 6.76 -18.72
C HIS A 67 13.18 6.16 -19.21
N ASP A 68 13.10 4.85 -19.42
CA ASP A 68 11.87 4.15 -19.81
C ASP A 68 11.06 3.61 -18.61
N THR A 69 11.38 4.06 -17.39
CA THR A 69 10.70 3.63 -16.16
C THR A 69 9.82 4.75 -15.62
N ARG A 70 8.53 4.47 -15.42
CA ARG A 70 7.64 5.39 -14.71
C ARG A 70 7.74 5.14 -13.21
N LEU A 71 7.94 6.21 -12.45
CA LEU A 71 8.14 6.23 -11.00
C LEU A 71 6.93 6.87 -10.31
N VAL A 72 6.70 6.52 -9.05
CA VAL A 72 5.79 7.23 -8.14
C VAL A 72 6.58 7.69 -6.93
N PHE A 73 6.68 9.00 -6.75
CA PHE A 73 7.28 9.62 -5.58
C PHE A 73 6.27 9.71 -4.44
N LYS A 74 6.72 9.33 -3.25
CA LYS A 74 5.98 9.40 -2.00
C LYS A 74 6.81 10.15 -0.95
N SER A 75 6.13 10.87 -0.07
CA SER A 75 6.74 11.61 1.04
C SER A 75 6.53 10.93 2.38
N VAL A 76 7.49 11.10 3.28
CA VAL A 76 7.39 10.60 4.66
C VAL A 76 6.91 11.67 5.65
N PRO A 77 6.47 11.30 6.87
CA PRO A 77 6.01 12.25 7.88
C PRO A 77 7.06 13.33 8.24
N ARG A 78 6.61 14.54 8.59
CA ARG A 78 7.49 15.72 8.74
C ARG A 78 7.90 16.06 10.18
N ASP A 79 7.24 15.49 11.18
CA ASP A 79 7.44 15.82 12.60
C ASP A 79 8.10 14.66 13.36
N ILE A 80 9.31 14.31 12.93
CA ILE A 80 10.09 13.21 13.52
C ILE A 80 11.25 13.82 14.31
N GLN A 81 11.40 13.40 15.57
CA GLN A 81 12.55 13.78 16.40
C GLN A 81 13.85 13.41 15.70
N ALA A 82 14.83 14.31 15.68
CA ALA A 82 16.12 14.04 15.06
C ALA A 82 16.82 12.83 15.69
N ILE A 83 17.52 12.04 14.86
CA ILE A 83 18.34 10.92 15.34
C ILE A 83 19.66 11.39 15.98
N HIS A 84 20.12 12.58 15.61
CA HIS A 84 21.27 13.23 16.20
C HIS A 84 20.86 14.00 17.47
N TRP A 85 21.82 14.19 18.37
CA TRP A 85 21.63 14.96 19.60
C TRP A 85 22.78 15.94 19.81
N PHE A 86 22.56 16.91 20.69
CA PHE A 86 23.59 17.87 21.09
C PHE A 86 24.21 17.43 22.41
N ASP A 87 25.54 17.36 22.43
CA ASP A 87 26.35 17.09 23.61
C ASP A 87 27.37 18.22 23.75
N ASN A 88 27.22 19.06 24.77
CA ASN A 88 28.04 20.26 24.98
C ASN A 88 28.15 21.18 23.75
N GLY A 89 27.04 21.36 23.03
CA GLY A 89 26.98 22.18 21.80
C GLY A 89 27.54 21.50 20.55
N ILE A 90 28.02 20.25 20.66
CA ILE A 90 28.53 19.46 19.54
C ILE A 90 27.44 18.49 19.08
N VAL A 91 27.15 18.48 17.78
CA VAL A 91 26.22 17.50 17.20
C VAL A 91 26.87 16.12 17.17
N LYS A 92 26.21 15.16 17.82
CA LYS A 92 26.59 13.74 17.88
C LYS A 92 25.58 12.89 17.13
N TYR A 93 26.07 11.79 16.58
CA TYR A 93 25.30 10.81 15.82
C TYR A 93 25.52 9.43 16.42
N PRO A 94 24.56 8.50 16.25
CA PRO A 94 24.77 7.11 16.65
C PRO A 94 25.96 6.51 15.87
N THR A 95 26.68 5.61 16.52
CA THR A 95 27.63 4.72 15.84
C THR A 95 26.90 3.82 14.84
N GLU A 96 27.62 3.23 13.89
CA GLU A 96 27.03 2.27 12.94
C GLU A 96 26.32 1.11 13.66
N LYS A 97 26.90 0.62 14.76
CA LYS A 97 26.32 -0.46 15.56
C LYS A 97 25.01 -0.02 16.21
N GLU A 98 24.98 1.16 16.83
CA GLU A 98 23.77 1.72 17.45
C GLU A 98 22.69 1.96 16.39
N PHE A 99 23.05 2.50 15.23
CA PHE A 99 22.09 2.75 14.15
C PHE A 99 21.47 1.46 13.62
N LEU A 100 22.28 0.41 13.43
CA LEU A 100 21.78 -0.92 13.06
C LEU A 100 20.85 -1.51 14.13
N GLN A 101 21.14 -1.32 15.41
CA GLN A 101 20.27 -1.75 16.50
C GLN A 101 18.95 -0.97 16.49
N THR A 102 19.00 0.34 16.26
CA THR A 102 17.81 1.19 16.09
C THR A 102 16.94 0.71 14.94
N ILE A 103 17.53 0.42 13.77
CA ILE A 103 16.79 -0.12 12.60
C ILE A 103 16.08 -1.43 12.95
N ARG A 104 16.79 -2.35 13.61
CA ARG A 104 16.20 -3.63 14.06
C ARG A 104 15.03 -3.40 15.02
N ALA A 105 15.18 -2.45 15.94
CA ALA A 105 14.12 -2.07 16.88
C ALA A 105 12.92 -1.45 16.17
N ILE A 106 13.12 -0.56 15.20
CA ILE A 106 12.04 0.03 14.38
C ILE A 106 11.24 -1.08 13.70
N VAL A 107 11.91 -1.99 12.99
CA VAL A 107 11.23 -3.08 12.26
C VAL A 107 10.52 -4.02 13.24
N LYS A 108 11.14 -4.31 14.39
CA LYS A 108 10.53 -5.13 15.43
C LYS A 108 9.29 -4.46 16.02
N ASN A 109 9.32 -3.16 16.27
CA ASN A 109 8.20 -2.44 16.88
C ASN A 109 7.05 -2.24 15.88
N LYS A 110 7.34 -1.90 14.62
CA LYS A 110 6.32 -1.66 13.59
C LYS A 110 5.66 -2.95 13.10
N PHE A 111 6.44 -4.02 12.95
CA PHE A 111 5.99 -5.23 12.25
C PHE A 111 6.13 -6.50 13.10
N ASN A 112 6.60 -6.43 14.34
CA ASN A 112 6.91 -7.61 15.15
C ASN A 112 7.94 -8.57 14.50
N LEU A 113 8.68 -8.10 13.48
CA LEU A 113 9.62 -8.89 12.71
C LEU A 113 11.05 -8.76 13.25
N THR A 114 11.76 -9.89 13.33
CA THR A 114 13.19 -9.89 13.63
C THR A 114 13.98 -9.97 12.32
N VAL A 115 14.70 -8.91 11.99
CA VAL A 115 15.53 -8.86 10.78
C VAL A 115 16.92 -9.44 11.03
N ALA A 116 17.49 -10.10 10.02
CA ALA A 116 18.87 -10.54 10.05
C ALA A 116 19.84 -9.36 9.94
N TYR A 117 21.12 -9.57 10.28
CA TYR A 117 22.11 -8.49 10.34
C TYR A 117 22.41 -7.88 8.96
N ASP A 118 22.52 -8.73 7.93
CA ASP A 118 22.66 -8.35 6.53
C ASP A 118 21.48 -7.50 6.04
N THR A 119 20.25 -7.85 6.42
CA THR A 119 19.06 -7.07 6.08
C THR A 119 19.07 -5.70 6.75
N ALA A 120 19.49 -5.64 8.03
CA ALA A 120 19.66 -4.36 8.72
C ALA A 120 20.74 -3.48 8.06
N ILE A 121 21.84 -4.06 7.57
CA ILE A 121 22.85 -3.33 6.79
C ILE A 121 22.26 -2.77 5.49
N ARG A 122 21.44 -3.56 4.78
CA ARG A 122 20.78 -3.09 3.56
C ARG A 122 19.86 -1.90 3.85
N LEU A 123 19.12 -1.94 4.95
CA LEU A 123 18.25 -0.83 5.38
C LEU A 123 19.02 0.38 5.93
N SER A 124 20.26 0.20 6.38
CA SER A 124 21.09 1.28 6.91
C SER A 124 21.83 2.08 5.83
N ARG A 125 21.53 1.83 4.55
CA ARG A 125 22.20 2.42 3.38
C ARG A 125 21.18 2.79 2.32
N LEU A 126 21.32 3.98 1.72
CA LEU A 126 20.49 4.37 0.57
C LEU A 126 20.87 3.58 -0.70
N LYS A 127 22.11 3.10 -0.76
CA LYS A 127 22.59 2.17 -1.79
C LYS A 127 23.15 0.93 -1.10
N PRO A 128 22.43 -0.22 -1.11
CA PRO A 128 22.81 -1.41 -0.33
C PRO A 128 24.26 -1.87 -0.50
N SER A 129 24.80 -1.76 -1.72
CA SER A 129 26.15 -2.19 -2.08
C SER A 129 27.24 -1.13 -1.90
N TYR A 130 26.94 0.05 -1.37
CA TYR A 130 27.88 1.15 -1.21
C TYR A 130 27.98 1.59 0.26
N GLU A 131 29.21 1.85 0.70
CA GLU A 131 29.50 2.37 2.03
C GLU A 131 30.10 3.76 1.92
N GLU A 132 29.42 4.76 2.48
CA GLU A 132 29.86 6.14 2.44
C GLU A 132 30.97 6.37 3.47
N LYS A 133 32.21 6.55 2.98
CA LYS A 133 33.40 6.74 3.83
C LYS A 133 33.55 8.18 4.33
N ASN A 134 32.90 9.15 3.70
CA ASN A 134 32.94 10.53 4.16
C ASN A 134 31.98 10.71 5.34
N THR A 135 32.54 11.00 6.52
CA THR A 135 31.78 11.15 7.77
C THR A 135 30.63 12.15 7.68
N PHE A 136 30.81 13.28 6.99
CA PHE A 136 29.74 14.29 6.85
C PHE A 136 28.59 13.77 5.98
N LYS A 137 28.92 13.16 4.83
CA LYS A 137 27.91 12.56 3.94
C LYS A 137 27.17 11.40 4.61
N ARG A 138 27.89 10.57 5.37
CA ARG A 138 27.30 9.46 6.12
C ARG A 138 26.31 9.93 7.19
N ARG A 139 26.62 11.02 7.89
CA ARG A 139 25.69 11.64 8.86
C ARG A 139 24.41 12.14 8.20
N ARG A 140 24.51 12.76 7.01
CA ARG A 140 23.33 13.14 6.21
C ARG A 140 22.53 11.95 5.73
N GLU A 141 23.20 10.87 5.34
CA GLU A 141 22.56 9.62 5.00
C GLU A 141 21.76 9.05 6.18
N MET A 142 22.34 9.04 7.39
CA MET A 142 21.64 8.61 8.62
C MET A 142 20.42 9.48 8.92
N ASP A 143 20.52 10.81 8.80
CA ASP A 143 19.38 11.72 8.99
C ASP A 143 18.24 11.38 8.01
N ASN A 144 18.56 11.18 6.73
CA ASN A 144 17.55 10.88 5.70
C ASN A 144 16.94 9.48 5.89
N LEU A 145 17.77 8.45 6.14
CA LEU A 145 17.29 7.10 6.42
C LEU A 145 16.41 7.06 7.65
N TRP A 146 16.76 7.79 8.71
CA TRP A 146 15.95 7.87 9.92
C TRP A 146 14.51 8.34 9.63
N LEU A 147 14.35 9.35 8.78
CA LEU A 147 13.03 9.83 8.34
C LEU A 147 12.29 8.76 7.52
N LEU A 148 12.99 8.14 6.57
CA LEU A 148 12.44 7.11 5.70
C LEU A 148 11.95 5.89 6.50
N LEU A 149 12.71 5.46 7.51
CA LEU A 149 12.38 4.30 8.36
C LEU A 149 11.15 4.52 9.25
N GLN A 150 10.67 5.76 9.41
CA GLN A 150 9.42 6.01 10.12
C GLN A 150 8.18 5.70 9.27
N ASP A 151 8.33 5.64 7.95
CA ASP A 151 7.23 5.38 7.03
C ASP A 151 7.05 3.87 6.81
N ASN A 152 5.84 3.35 7.06
CA ASN A 152 5.58 1.92 6.93
C ASN A 152 5.74 1.44 5.48
N GLU A 153 5.31 2.24 4.50
CA GLU A 153 5.39 1.85 3.09
C GLU A 153 6.83 1.77 2.60
N TYR A 154 7.68 2.73 3.00
CA TYR A 154 9.11 2.68 2.69
C TYR A 154 9.73 1.38 3.24
N VAL A 155 9.49 1.08 4.52
CA VAL A 155 10.09 -0.09 5.18
C VAL A 155 9.59 -1.39 4.55
N LEU A 156 8.29 -1.51 4.26
CA LEU A 156 7.72 -2.70 3.61
C LEU A 156 8.27 -2.90 2.19
N SER A 157 8.34 -1.82 1.40
CA SER A 157 8.88 -1.86 0.02
C SER A 157 10.36 -2.23 0.00
N ALA A 158 11.14 -1.76 1.00
CA ALA A 158 12.56 -2.06 1.14
C ALA A 158 12.83 -3.49 1.67
N LEU A 159 11.97 -4.02 2.55
CA LEU A 159 12.12 -5.35 3.13
C LEU A 159 11.69 -6.47 2.18
N PHE A 160 10.60 -6.28 1.43
CA PHE A 160 9.93 -7.36 0.71
C PHE A 160 9.99 -7.21 -0.81
N THR A 161 11.08 -6.61 -1.31
CA THR A 161 11.32 -6.45 -2.75
C THR A 161 11.28 -7.78 -3.52
N ASP A 162 11.64 -8.90 -2.88
CA ASP A 162 11.67 -10.24 -3.46
C ASP A 162 10.30 -10.95 -3.51
N LYS A 163 9.30 -10.42 -2.81
CA LYS A 163 7.98 -11.08 -2.67
C LYS A 163 7.02 -10.77 -3.80
N ASP A 164 7.28 -9.70 -4.55
CA ASP A 164 6.47 -9.28 -5.69
C ASP A 164 4.97 -9.10 -5.35
N VAL A 165 4.70 -8.59 -4.13
CA VAL A 165 3.34 -8.26 -3.66
C VAL A 165 3.13 -6.76 -3.40
N PHE A 166 4.22 -6.01 -3.27
CA PHE A 166 4.26 -4.56 -3.02
C PHE A 166 5.10 -3.85 -4.11
N PRO A 167 4.95 -2.52 -4.29
CA PRO A 167 5.73 -1.77 -5.27
C PRO A 167 7.23 -1.83 -4.96
N GLN A 168 8.05 -2.06 -5.99
CA GLN A 168 9.49 -2.07 -5.86
C GLN A 168 10.02 -0.65 -5.55
N LEU A 169 10.85 -0.54 -4.51
CA LEU A 169 11.60 0.68 -4.19
C LEU A 169 12.71 0.91 -5.23
N LEU A 170 12.66 2.05 -5.92
CA LEU A 170 13.60 2.39 -7.00
C LEU A 170 14.67 3.38 -6.55
N GLY A 171 14.39 4.19 -5.54
CA GLY A 171 15.38 5.10 -4.98
C GLY A 171 14.81 6.13 -4.04
N THR A 172 15.67 7.04 -3.61
CA THR A 172 15.36 8.05 -2.60
C THR A 172 15.97 9.40 -2.95
N CYS A 173 15.40 10.46 -2.36
CA CYS A 173 16.03 11.76 -2.26
C CYS A 173 15.56 12.47 -0.99
N GLY A 174 16.39 12.52 0.05
CA GLY A 174 16.00 13.17 1.30
C GLY A 174 14.82 12.47 1.98
N PRO A 175 13.77 13.19 2.42
CA PRO A 175 12.58 12.63 3.06
C PRO A 175 11.57 12.05 2.05
N TYR A 176 12.05 11.65 0.86
CA TYR A 176 11.22 11.19 -0.23
C TYR A 176 11.80 9.92 -0.83
N PHE A 177 10.92 9.03 -1.26
CA PHE A 177 11.27 7.80 -1.94
C PHE A 177 10.40 7.60 -3.17
N ALA A 178 10.92 6.87 -4.15
CA ALA A 178 10.15 6.52 -5.33
C ALA A 178 10.04 5.01 -5.47
N VAL A 179 8.85 4.57 -5.85
CA VAL A 179 8.54 3.18 -6.19
C VAL A 179 8.20 3.06 -7.67
N GLU A 180 8.17 1.84 -8.18
CA GLU A 180 7.64 1.57 -9.53
C GLU A 180 6.20 2.08 -9.68
N TYR A 181 5.86 2.60 -10.85
CA TYR A 181 4.48 2.93 -11.16
C TYR A 181 3.69 1.66 -11.50
N LEU A 182 2.59 1.47 -10.81
CA LEU A 182 1.56 0.51 -11.16
C LEU A 182 0.32 1.26 -11.63
N GLU A 183 -0.38 0.71 -12.62
CA GLU A 183 -1.66 1.23 -13.07
C GLU A 183 -2.72 0.88 -12.02
N PRO A 184 -3.25 1.87 -11.26
CA PRO A 184 -4.24 1.59 -10.22
C PRO A 184 -5.50 1.02 -10.84
N ILE A 185 -6.12 0.06 -10.17
CA ILE A 185 -7.44 -0.41 -10.59
C ILE A 185 -8.45 0.72 -10.32
N PRO A 186 -9.35 1.05 -11.27
CA PRO A 186 -10.36 2.07 -11.03
C PRO A 186 -11.22 1.78 -9.79
N ALA A 187 -11.70 2.82 -9.12
CA ALA A 187 -12.64 2.66 -8.02
C ALA A 187 -13.92 1.91 -8.48
N MET A 188 -14.59 1.23 -7.54
CA MET A 188 -15.78 0.42 -7.84
C MET A 188 -16.87 1.19 -8.60
N SER A 189 -17.04 2.48 -8.30
CA SER A 189 -18.00 3.37 -8.98
C SER A 189 -17.78 3.46 -10.49
N SER A 190 -16.53 3.37 -10.95
CA SER A 190 -16.19 3.37 -12.38
C SER A 190 -16.76 2.14 -13.08
N PHE A 191 -16.75 0.97 -12.42
CA PHE A 191 -17.28 -0.26 -12.98
C PHE A 191 -18.81 -0.25 -13.14
N LEU A 192 -19.52 0.55 -12.35
CA LEU A 192 -20.98 0.72 -12.45
C LEU A 192 -21.39 1.47 -13.73
N THR A 193 -20.48 2.26 -14.29
CA THR A 193 -20.71 3.02 -15.54
C THR A 193 -20.40 2.21 -16.80
N LEU A 194 -19.69 1.08 -16.65
CA LEU A 194 -19.35 0.22 -17.76
C LEU A 194 -20.57 -0.61 -18.19
N ASN A 195 -20.74 -0.77 -19.50
CA ASN A 195 -21.76 -1.66 -20.04
C ASN A 195 -21.52 -3.10 -19.52
N ASP A 196 -22.58 -3.73 -18.99
CA ASP A 196 -22.53 -5.05 -18.38
C ASP A 196 -22.55 -6.17 -19.43
N ASN A 197 -21.63 -6.07 -20.39
CA ASN A 197 -21.42 -7.08 -21.41
C ASN A 197 -20.50 -8.20 -20.90
N ILE A 198 -20.56 -9.34 -21.57
CA ILE A 198 -19.85 -10.56 -21.18
C ILE A 198 -18.32 -10.40 -21.26
N GLU A 199 -17.80 -9.55 -22.15
CA GLU A 199 -16.35 -9.25 -22.26
C GLU A 199 -15.83 -8.47 -21.05
N ASN A 200 -16.52 -7.40 -20.66
CA ASN A 200 -16.19 -6.62 -19.46
C ASN A 200 -16.33 -7.48 -18.21
N TRP A 201 -17.31 -8.38 -18.19
CA TRP A 201 -17.44 -9.36 -17.12
C TRP A 201 -16.22 -10.30 -17.05
N GLY A 202 -15.75 -10.81 -18.19
CA GLY A 202 -14.50 -11.58 -18.29
C GLY A 202 -13.28 -10.84 -17.74
N LYS A 203 -13.16 -9.53 -17.98
CA LYS A 203 -12.08 -8.69 -17.40
C LYS A 203 -12.17 -8.59 -15.87
N ARG A 204 -13.39 -8.43 -15.32
CA ARG A 204 -13.63 -8.39 -13.86
C ARG A 204 -13.33 -9.73 -13.19
N LEU A 205 -13.70 -10.85 -13.83
CA LEU A 205 -13.34 -12.21 -13.38
C LEU A 205 -11.83 -12.41 -13.33
N LYS A 206 -11.12 -12.04 -14.40
CA LYS A 206 -9.65 -12.11 -14.46
C LYS A 206 -9.00 -11.30 -13.35
N LEU A 207 -9.50 -10.10 -13.06
CA LEU A 207 -9.02 -9.29 -11.94
C LEU A 207 -9.27 -9.99 -10.58
N ALA A 208 -10.43 -10.59 -10.37
CA ALA A 208 -10.71 -11.30 -9.12
C ALA A 208 -9.81 -12.51 -8.89
N VAL A 209 -9.49 -13.28 -9.94
CA VAL A 209 -8.48 -14.36 -9.85
C VAL A 209 -7.13 -13.79 -9.42
N GLN A 210 -6.71 -12.66 -9.99
CA GLN A 210 -5.45 -12.01 -9.61
C GLN A 210 -5.46 -11.49 -8.16
N ILE A 211 -6.58 -10.93 -7.70
CA ILE A 211 -6.75 -10.52 -6.30
C ILE A 211 -6.61 -11.75 -5.39
N LEU A 212 -7.30 -12.85 -5.68
CA LEU A 212 -7.20 -14.08 -4.87
C LEU A 212 -5.78 -14.64 -4.83
N ASN A 213 -5.06 -14.63 -5.96
CA ASN A 213 -3.65 -15.03 -6.02
C ASN A 213 -2.75 -14.13 -5.15
N LEU A 214 -3.02 -12.81 -5.12
CA LEU A 214 -2.29 -11.88 -4.27
C LEU A 214 -2.58 -12.12 -2.78
N LEU A 215 -3.85 -12.36 -2.42
CA LEU A 215 -4.24 -12.70 -1.05
C LEU A 215 -3.55 -13.98 -0.56
N ASP A 216 -3.48 -15.00 -1.41
CA ASP A 216 -2.78 -16.24 -1.09
C ASP A 216 -1.29 -16.01 -0.83
N LYS A 217 -0.63 -15.13 -1.61
CA LYS A 217 0.76 -14.73 -1.34
C LYS A 217 0.91 -14.03 0.01
N LEU A 218 -0.01 -13.12 0.37
CA LEU A 218 0.00 -12.40 1.65
C LEU A 218 -0.22 -13.32 2.86
N GLU A 219 -0.96 -14.41 2.67
CA GLU A 219 -1.19 -15.43 3.69
C GLU A 219 -0.01 -16.40 3.84
N THR A 220 0.61 -16.82 2.73
CA THR A 220 1.53 -17.98 2.70
C THR A 220 3.02 -17.65 2.51
N LYS A 221 3.38 -16.49 1.95
CA LYS A 221 4.79 -16.15 1.60
C LYS A 221 5.56 -15.41 2.69
N PHE A 222 4.89 -15.14 3.81
CA PHE A 222 5.41 -14.43 4.97
C PHE A 222 5.48 -15.37 6.20
N ARG A 223 6.18 -14.96 7.25
CA ARG A 223 6.28 -15.73 8.50
C ARG A 223 4.91 -15.89 9.17
N GLU A 224 4.06 -14.89 9.02
CA GLU A 224 2.67 -14.87 9.43
C GLU A 224 1.86 -14.07 8.40
N PRO A 225 0.53 -14.22 8.34
CA PRO A 225 -0.30 -13.49 7.40
C PRO A 225 -0.18 -11.97 7.57
N PHE A 226 -0.09 -11.27 6.44
CA PHE A 226 -0.25 -9.82 6.40
C PHE A 226 -1.71 -9.47 6.14
N HIS A 227 -2.28 -8.62 7.00
CA HIS A 227 -3.62 -8.08 6.87
C HIS A 227 -3.60 -6.74 6.13
N LEU A 228 -4.61 -6.54 5.28
CA LEU A 228 -4.89 -5.30 4.56
C LEU A 228 -6.02 -4.57 5.28
N CYS A 229 -5.69 -3.70 6.23
CA CYS A 229 -6.70 -3.07 7.09
C CYS A 229 -7.36 -1.83 6.46
N ASP A 230 -6.91 -1.34 5.30
CA ASP A 230 -7.64 -0.36 4.48
C ASP A 230 -7.75 -0.87 3.05
N LEU A 231 -8.75 -1.72 2.83
CA LEU A 231 -8.95 -2.42 1.57
C LEU A 231 -9.93 -1.66 0.69
N LYS A 232 -9.41 -1.12 -0.42
CA LYS A 232 -10.18 -0.51 -1.51
C LYS A 232 -9.71 -1.04 -2.85
N LEU A 233 -10.56 -0.97 -3.88
CA LEU A 233 -10.22 -1.52 -5.19
C LEU A 233 -9.05 -0.73 -5.83
N GLU A 234 -9.06 0.57 -5.63
CA GLU A 234 -8.03 1.53 -6.04
C GLU A 234 -6.68 1.34 -5.34
N HIS A 235 -6.62 0.54 -4.27
CA HIS A 235 -5.36 0.18 -3.59
C HIS A 235 -4.68 -1.05 -4.23
N PHE A 236 -5.27 -1.63 -5.28
CA PHE A 236 -4.61 -2.61 -6.13
C PHE A 236 -4.05 -1.94 -7.39
N GLY A 237 -2.93 -2.43 -7.90
CA GLY A 237 -2.32 -1.91 -9.12
C GLY A 237 -1.70 -3.00 -9.98
N LEU A 238 -1.79 -2.83 -11.29
CA LEU A 238 -1.21 -3.72 -12.28
C LEU A 238 0.17 -3.24 -12.72
N VAL A 239 1.12 -4.17 -12.79
CA VAL A 239 2.39 -3.93 -13.47
C VAL A 239 2.13 -3.92 -14.97
N LYS A 240 2.41 -2.79 -15.61
CA LYS A 240 2.21 -2.61 -17.06
C LYS A 240 2.87 -3.75 -17.83
N ASN A 241 2.12 -4.35 -18.75
CA ASN A 241 2.54 -5.46 -19.62
C ASN A 241 2.92 -6.78 -18.92
N GLN A 242 2.82 -6.90 -17.60
CA GLN A 242 3.22 -8.12 -16.88
C GLN A 242 2.04 -8.88 -16.28
N ASN A 243 0.81 -8.34 -16.35
CA ASN A 243 -0.41 -8.95 -15.80
C ASN A 243 -0.26 -9.41 -14.33
N THR A 244 0.64 -8.74 -13.60
CA THR A 244 0.93 -8.97 -12.19
C THR A 244 0.22 -7.90 -11.37
N LEU A 245 -0.60 -8.32 -10.42
CA LEU A 245 -1.29 -7.44 -9.49
C LEU A 245 -0.51 -7.32 -8.18
N LYS A 246 -0.35 -6.09 -7.68
CA LYS A 246 0.24 -5.79 -6.37
C LYS A 246 -0.68 -4.88 -5.57
N PHE A 247 -0.44 -4.80 -4.26
CA PHE A 247 -1.12 -3.83 -3.38
C PHE A 247 -0.26 -2.57 -3.26
N ILE A 248 -0.81 -1.38 -3.51
CA ILE A 248 -0.03 -0.14 -3.72
C ILE A 248 -0.08 0.86 -2.58
N ASP A 249 -1.12 0.80 -1.75
CA ASP A 249 -1.24 1.55 -0.50
C ASP A 249 -0.78 0.65 0.65
N LEU A 250 0.35 0.95 1.28
CA LEU A 250 0.88 0.10 2.35
C LEU A 250 0.69 0.68 3.76
N ASP A 251 -0.08 1.76 3.91
CA ASP A 251 -0.26 2.43 5.20
C ASP A 251 -1.01 1.51 6.20
N GLY A 252 -2.00 0.77 5.71
CA GLY A 252 -2.81 -0.19 6.48
C GLY A 252 -2.33 -1.65 6.42
N VAL A 253 -1.09 -1.90 5.96
CA VAL A 253 -0.57 -3.26 5.75
C VAL A 253 0.25 -3.71 6.95
N LEU A 254 -0.27 -4.67 7.72
CA LEU A 254 0.30 -5.06 8.99
C LEU A 254 0.30 -6.59 9.19
N PRO A 255 1.33 -7.17 9.83
CA PRO A 255 1.30 -8.57 10.26
C PRO A 255 0.15 -8.82 11.24
N LYS A 256 -0.44 -10.01 11.17
CA LYS A 256 -1.56 -10.44 12.05
C LYS A 256 -1.27 -10.16 13.53
N SER A 257 -0.07 -10.45 14.01
CA SER A 257 0.31 -10.24 15.41
C SER A 257 0.33 -8.76 15.81
N VAL A 258 0.65 -7.86 14.89
CA VAL A 258 0.61 -6.41 15.13
C VAL A 258 -0.83 -5.92 15.18
N VAL A 259 -1.69 -6.37 14.27
CA VAL A 259 -3.12 -6.06 14.29
C VAL A 259 -3.76 -6.53 15.60
N ASN A 260 -3.42 -7.74 16.05
CA ASN A 260 -3.89 -8.26 17.33
C ASN A 260 -3.47 -7.37 18.52
N THR A 261 -2.24 -6.85 18.51
CA THR A 261 -1.76 -5.91 19.54
C THR A 261 -2.56 -4.61 19.52
N ILE A 262 -2.75 -4.01 18.34
CA ILE A 262 -3.54 -2.76 18.19
C ILE A 262 -4.95 -2.94 18.75
N ILE A 263 -5.61 -4.04 18.42
CA ILE A 263 -6.97 -4.35 18.91
C ILE A 263 -6.97 -4.55 20.42
N LYS A 264 -5.96 -5.26 20.96
CA LYS A 264 -5.82 -5.52 22.40
C LYS A 264 -5.55 -4.25 23.22
N GLU A 265 -4.94 -3.22 22.61
CA GLU A 265 -4.66 -1.94 23.26
C GLU A 265 -5.91 -1.07 23.44
N VAL A 266 -7.05 -1.42 22.81
CA VAL A 266 -8.33 -0.78 23.07
C VAL A 266 -8.78 -1.08 24.50
N GLU A 267 -8.74 -0.06 25.37
CA GLU A 267 -8.99 -0.23 26.81
C GLU A 267 -10.45 -0.60 27.13
N TYR A 268 -11.41 -0.09 26.35
CA TYR A 268 -12.83 -0.25 26.59
C TYR A 268 -13.63 -0.26 25.29
N CYS A 269 -14.58 -1.19 25.17
CA CYS A 269 -15.53 -1.26 24.06
C CYS A 269 -16.97 -1.36 24.58
N LYS A 270 -17.92 -0.78 23.84
CA LYS A 270 -19.37 -0.94 24.05
C LYS A 270 -19.99 -1.89 23.04
N SER A 271 -19.37 -1.99 21.87
CA SER A 271 -19.82 -2.79 20.74
C SER A 271 -18.61 -3.30 19.96
N ASP A 272 -18.83 -4.32 19.13
CA ASP A 272 -17.76 -4.86 18.27
C ASP A 272 -17.11 -3.80 17.38
N ASN A 273 -17.85 -2.77 16.97
CA ASN A 273 -17.30 -1.69 16.12
C ASN A 273 -16.20 -0.89 16.82
N ASP A 274 -16.20 -0.83 18.16
CA ASP A 274 -15.16 -0.16 18.93
C ASP A 274 -13.84 -0.94 18.91
N CYS A 275 -13.88 -2.20 18.48
CA CYS A 275 -12.73 -3.10 18.34
C CYS A 275 -12.22 -3.22 16.90
N ASP A 276 -12.80 -2.44 15.96
CA ASP A 276 -12.37 -2.42 14.57
C ASP A 276 -11.14 -1.51 14.41
N PHE A 277 -10.08 -2.04 13.79
CA PHE A 277 -9.01 -1.25 13.20
C PHE A 277 -9.26 -1.11 11.69
N ILE A 278 -10.07 -0.12 11.33
CA ILE A 278 -10.53 0.15 9.96
C ILE A 278 -11.29 -1.07 9.39
N ASP A 279 -10.72 -1.85 8.47
CA ASP A 279 -11.33 -3.08 7.90
C ASP A 279 -10.95 -4.36 8.67
N CYS A 280 -9.92 -4.29 9.52
CA CYS A 280 -9.54 -5.38 10.40
C CYS A 280 -10.42 -5.37 11.65
N ARG A 281 -11.27 -6.39 11.78
CA ARG A 281 -12.41 -6.40 12.69
C ARG A 281 -12.18 -7.32 13.88
N SER A 282 -12.77 -6.99 15.02
CA SER A 282 -12.77 -7.86 16.20
C SER A 282 -14.09 -7.78 16.97
N ARG A 283 -14.17 -8.47 18.09
CA ARG A 283 -15.39 -8.57 18.92
C ARG A 283 -15.17 -7.98 20.30
N CYS A 284 -16.19 -7.31 20.82
CA CYS A 284 -16.27 -6.82 22.18
C CYS A 284 -16.84 -7.90 23.09
N ASP A 285 -16.13 -8.24 24.17
CA ASP A 285 -16.56 -9.23 25.14
C ASP A 285 -17.53 -8.65 26.18
N THR A 286 -18.12 -9.52 27.01
CA THR A 286 -19.05 -9.11 28.08
C THR A 286 -18.39 -8.28 29.19
N ASN A 287 -17.06 -8.27 29.26
CA ASN A 287 -16.29 -7.45 30.20
C ASN A 287 -15.94 -6.07 29.62
N SER A 288 -16.54 -5.70 28.48
CA SER A 288 -16.26 -4.46 27.77
C SER A 288 -14.81 -4.35 27.30
N LYS A 289 -14.19 -5.48 26.93
CA LYS A 289 -12.84 -5.55 26.37
C LYS A 289 -12.86 -6.15 24.98
N CYS A 290 -12.02 -5.63 24.11
CA CYS A 290 -11.83 -6.21 22.79
C CYS A 290 -11.13 -7.57 22.90
N SER A 291 -11.52 -8.49 22.01
CA SER A 291 -10.83 -9.76 21.85
C SER A 291 -9.38 -9.52 21.47
N ASN A 292 -8.46 -10.36 21.93
CA ASN A 292 -7.02 -10.21 21.67
C ASN A 292 -6.59 -10.70 20.28
N PHE A 293 -7.53 -10.81 19.33
CA PHE A 293 -7.28 -11.29 17.98
C PHE A 293 -8.16 -10.57 16.96
N VAL A 294 -7.65 -10.40 15.73
CA VAL A 294 -8.43 -10.04 14.55
C VAL A 294 -9.32 -11.22 14.16
N ALA A 295 -10.62 -10.97 14.07
CA ALA A 295 -11.65 -11.98 13.85
C ALA A 295 -11.77 -12.34 12.36
N ASN A 296 -11.65 -11.37 11.45
CA ASN A 296 -11.74 -11.58 10.00
C ASN A 296 -10.35 -11.63 9.33
N ASP A 297 -10.34 -11.94 8.03
CA ASP A 297 -9.14 -11.98 7.19
C ASP A 297 -9.34 -11.22 5.87
N ASN A 298 -8.28 -11.15 5.06
CA ASN A 298 -8.33 -10.43 3.78
C ASN A 298 -9.36 -11.03 2.82
N LEU A 299 -9.55 -12.36 2.82
CA LEU A 299 -10.49 -13.03 1.93
C LEU A 299 -11.92 -12.63 2.25
N GLN A 300 -12.30 -12.67 3.53
CA GLN A 300 -13.61 -12.21 4.00
C GLN A 300 -13.87 -10.76 3.57
N ILE A 301 -12.91 -9.86 3.82
CA ILE A 301 -13.05 -8.43 3.48
C ILE A 301 -13.19 -8.23 1.97
N VAL A 302 -12.40 -8.93 1.15
CA VAL A 302 -12.50 -8.86 -0.32
C VAL A 302 -13.85 -9.41 -0.80
N CYS A 303 -14.29 -10.53 -0.26
CA CYS A 303 -15.58 -11.11 -0.61
C CYS A 303 -16.73 -10.14 -0.31
N GLU A 304 -16.72 -9.50 0.85
CA GLU A 304 -17.72 -8.52 1.24
C GLU A 304 -17.62 -7.23 0.43
N LYS A 305 -16.49 -6.53 0.49
CA LYS A 305 -16.37 -5.15 -0.03
C LYS A 305 -16.15 -5.10 -1.54
N ILE A 306 -15.42 -6.07 -2.09
CA ILE A 306 -14.96 -6.02 -3.48
C ILE A 306 -15.78 -6.93 -4.37
N PHE A 307 -15.95 -8.21 -4.04
CA PHE A 307 -16.60 -9.16 -4.94
C PHE A 307 -18.12 -9.11 -4.89
N LEU A 308 -18.70 -9.14 -3.70
CA LEU A 308 -20.15 -9.08 -3.49
C LEU A 308 -20.67 -7.63 -3.57
N GLY A 309 -19.94 -6.70 -2.95
CA GLY A 309 -20.30 -5.28 -2.86
C GLY A 309 -21.05 -4.94 -1.58
N TRP A 310 -21.30 -3.65 -1.38
CA TRP A 310 -21.88 -3.12 -0.14
C TRP A 310 -23.30 -2.61 -0.31
N ARG A 311 -24.00 -2.45 0.81
CA ARG A 311 -25.27 -1.71 0.88
C ARG A 311 -25.02 -0.30 1.39
N MET A 312 -25.31 0.71 0.59
CA MET A 312 -25.37 2.10 1.04
C MET A 312 -26.73 2.36 1.71
N ALA A 313 -26.70 3.02 2.87
CA ALA A 313 -27.87 3.49 3.61
C ALA A 313 -28.98 2.42 3.79
N ASN A 314 -28.59 1.14 3.96
CA ASN A 314 -29.48 -0.02 4.07
C ASN A 314 -30.50 -0.21 2.94
N THR A 315 -30.38 0.52 1.83
CA THR A 315 -31.41 0.58 0.77
C THR A 315 -30.85 0.45 -0.64
N ILE A 316 -29.64 0.96 -0.90
CA ILE A 316 -29.03 0.93 -2.24
C ILE A 316 -27.92 -0.13 -2.27
N LEU A 317 -28.14 -1.19 -3.04
CA LEU A 317 -27.11 -2.20 -3.29
C LEU A 317 -26.14 -1.67 -4.35
N VAL A 318 -24.88 -1.47 -3.97
CA VAL A 318 -23.80 -1.25 -4.93
C VAL A 318 -23.22 -2.62 -5.25
N PRO A 319 -23.46 -3.16 -6.47
CA PRO A 319 -22.92 -4.46 -6.83
C PRO A 319 -21.39 -4.41 -6.81
N GLY A 320 -20.79 -5.44 -6.24
CA GLY A 320 -19.35 -5.62 -6.27
C GLY A 320 -18.88 -6.08 -7.65
N LEU A 321 -17.57 -6.23 -7.76
CA LEU A 321 -16.85 -6.65 -8.96
C LEU A 321 -17.46 -7.90 -9.60
N LEU A 322 -18.00 -8.83 -8.79
CA LEU A 322 -18.49 -10.13 -9.26
C LEU A 322 -20.02 -10.26 -9.34
N ILE A 323 -20.77 -9.17 -9.11
CA ILE A 323 -22.22 -9.15 -9.21
C ILE A 323 -22.64 -8.45 -10.50
N SER A 324 -23.17 -9.23 -11.44
CA SER A 324 -23.60 -8.82 -12.78
C SER A 324 -24.81 -9.65 -13.23
N GLN A 325 -25.41 -9.32 -14.38
CA GLN A 325 -26.45 -10.17 -14.97
C GLN A 325 -25.93 -11.55 -15.41
N HIS A 326 -24.62 -11.68 -15.59
CA HIS A 326 -23.94 -12.91 -16.01
C HIS A 326 -23.45 -13.76 -14.83
N THR A 327 -23.68 -13.33 -13.59
CA THR A 327 -23.21 -14.04 -12.39
C THR A 327 -24.07 -15.28 -12.13
N PRO A 328 -23.50 -16.50 -12.16
CA PRO A 328 -24.26 -17.72 -11.87
C PRO A 328 -24.79 -17.73 -10.43
N SER A 329 -25.95 -18.36 -10.21
CA SER A 329 -26.57 -18.47 -8.88
C SER A 329 -25.67 -19.18 -7.85
N GLU A 330 -24.90 -20.17 -8.30
CA GLU A 330 -23.92 -20.87 -7.47
C GLU A 330 -22.80 -19.94 -7.02
N LEU A 331 -22.21 -19.16 -7.94
CA LEU A 331 -21.18 -18.18 -7.60
C LEU A 331 -21.72 -17.11 -6.64
N ALA A 332 -22.93 -16.60 -6.88
CA ALA A 332 -23.56 -15.64 -5.98
C ALA A 332 -23.78 -16.22 -4.57
N THR A 333 -24.01 -17.52 -4.44
CA THR A 333 -24.14 -18.20 -3.16
C THR A 333 -22.79 -18.33 -2.46
N LEU A 334 -21.75 -18.77 -3.18
CA LEU A 334 -20.38 -18.84 -2.66
C LEU A 334 -19.87 -17.47 -2.20
N LEU A 335 -20.19 -16.40 -2.93
CA LEU A 335 -19.81 -15.04 -2.56
C LEU A 335 -20.46 -14.59 -1.24
N ARG A 336 -21.75 -14.91 -1.03
CA ARG A 336 -22.43 -14.61 0.24
C ARG A 336 -21.85 -15.41 1.40
N GLN A 337 -21.57 -16.69 1.18
CA GLN A 337 -20.93 -17.55 2.18
C GLN A 337 -19.52 -17.08 2.52
N CYS A 338 -18.75 -16.61 1.52
CA CYS A 338 -17.42 -16.06 1.75
C CYS A 338 -17.46 -14.72 2.52
N ALA A 339 -18.41 -13.85 2.17
CA ALA A 339 -18.53 -12.52 2.78
C ALA A 339 -19.10 -12.56 4.21
N ASN A 340 -20.05 -13.47 4.49
CA ASN A 340 -20.70 -13.59 5.79
C ASN A 340 -21.09 -15.06 6.08
N PRO A 341 -20.13 -15.91 6.48
CA PRO A 341 -20.35 -17.35 6.65
C PRO A 341 -21.44 -17.68 7.67
N GLU A 342 -21.51 -16.92 8.76
CA GLU A 342 -22.44 -17.14 9.87
C GLU A 342 -23.71 -16.29 9.78
N SER A 343 -23.93 -15.57 8.67
CA SER A 343 -25.08 -14.68 8.50
C SER A 343 -25.23 -13.66 9.64
N GLU A 344 -24.10 -13.13 10.13
CA GLU A 344 -24.05 -12.14 11.19
C GLU A 344 -24.82 -10.88 10.81
N GLN A 345 -25.46 -10.26 11.81
CA GLN A 345 -26.09 -8.96 11.64
C GLN A 345 -25.04 -7.85 11.70
N GLY A 346 -25.10 -6.88 10.78
CA GLY A 346 -24.16 -5.77 10.73
C GLY A 346 -22.91 -6.09 9.90
N LYS A 347 -21.72 -5.72 10.42
CA LYS A 347 -20.44 -6.01 9.77
C LYS A 347 -20.04 -7.46 10.03
N PRO A 348 -19.87 -8.32 9.01
CA PRO A 348 -19.41 -9.69 9.21
C PRO A 348 -17.99 -9.73 9.79
N ARG A 349 -17.70 -10.72 10.63
CA ARG A 349 -16.41 -10.83 11.34
C ARG A 349 -15.82 -12.23 11.27
N THR A 350 -16.62 -13.23 10.92
CA THR A 350 -16.17 -14.61 10.82
C THR A 350 -15.48 -14.89 9.47
N VAL A 351 -14.30 -15.53 9.55
CA VAL A 351 -13.52 -16.00 8.38
C VAL A 351 -14.23 -17.18 7.72
N PRO A 352 -14.32 -17.23 6.38
CA PRO A 352 -14.84 -18.40 5.68
C PRO A 352 -13.95 -19.61 5.86
N ASP A 353 -14.53 -20.81 5.87
CA ASP A 353 -13.76 -22.04 5.92
C ASP A 353 -12.88 -22.22 4.66
N SER A 354 -11.89 -23.12 4.77
CA SER A 354 -10.95 -23.40 3.69
C SER A 354 -11.60 -24.07 2.47
N GLU A 355 -12.75 -24.73 2.64
CA GLU A 355 -13.51 -25.33 1.55
C GLU A 355 -14.15 -24.23 0.69
N ILE A 356 -14.77 -23.22 1.30
CA ILE A 356 -15.33 -22.04 0.65
C ILE A 356 -14.25 -21.29 -0.11
N LYS A 357 -13.07 -21.07 0.49
CA LYS A 357 -11.92 -20.46 -0.22
C LYS A 357 -11.58 -21.23 -1.50
N THR A 358 -11.44 -22.56 -1.39
CA THR A 358 -11.04 -23.43 -2.51
C THR A 358 -12.11 -23.48 -3.60
N ARG A 359 -13.38 -23.62 -3.21
CA ARG A 359 -14.52 -23.67 -4.12
C ARG A 359 -14.72 -22.33 -4.84
N LEU A 360 -14.63 -21.22 -4.11
CA LEU A 360 -14.72 -19.88 -4.69
C LEU A 360 -13.63 -19.65 -5.73
N TYR A 361 -12.37 -19.96 -5.40
CA TYR A 361 -11.25 -19.83 -6.34
C TYR A 361 -11.47 -20.67 -7.59
N SER A 362 -11.87 -21.94 -7.42
CA SER A 362 -12.11 -22.86 -8.52
C SER A 362 -13.25 -22.40 -9.41
N ALA A 363 -14.38 -21.97 -8.82
CA ALA A 363 -15.53 -21.49 -9.56
C ALA A 363 -15.21 -20.24 -10.37
N ILE A 364 -14.58 -19.23 -9.76
CA ILE A 364 -14.19 -17.99 -10.47
C ILE A 364 -13.22 -18.32 -11.61
N SER A 365 -12.21 -19.16 -11.36
CA SER A 365 -11.21 -19.53 -12.37
C SER A 365 -11.81 -20.30 -13.55
N GLN A 366 -12.73 -21.23 -13.30
CA GLN A 366 -13.41 -21.99 -14.35
C GLN A 366 -14.30 -21.09 -15.20
N ILE A 367 -15.06 -20.18 -14.57
CA ILE A 367 -15.90 -19.21 -15.28
C ILE A 367 -15.01 -18.26 -16.10
N GLU A 368 -13.93 -17.73 -15.51
CA GLU A 368 -12.98 -16.85 -16.20
C GLU A 368 -12.40 -17.49 -17.46
N GLN A 369 -11.91 -18.74 -17.36
CA GLN A 369 -11.38 -19.49 -18.51
C GLN A 369 -12.46 -19.73 -19.58
N THR A 370 -13.67 -20.10 -19.17
CA THR A 370 -14.78 -20.36 -20.10
C THR A 370 -15.18 -19.10 -20.84
N VAL A 371 -15.34 -17.99 -20.11
CA VAL A 371 -15.73 -16.69 -20.68
C VAL A 371 -14.65 -16.18 -21.63
N ASN A 372 -13.38 -16.22 -21.23
CA ASN A 372 -12.29 -15.66 -22.03
C ASN A 372 -11.92 -16.53 -23.25
N ASN A 373 -12.05 -17.86 -23.18
CA ASN A 373 -11.83 -18.73 -24.34
C ASN A 373 -12.85 -18.49 -25.47
N ASN A 374 -14.07 -18.06 -25.15
CA ASN A 374 -15.11 -17.76 -26.13
C ASN A 374 -14.87 -16.46 -26.93
N PHE A 375 -13.87 -15.64 -26.57
CA PHE A 375 -13.49 -14.43 -27.30
C PHE A 375 -12.15 -14.54 -28.04
N VAL A 376 -11.48 -15.69 -27.93
CA VAL A 376 -10.21 -15.99 -28.62
C VAL A 376 -10.45 -16.87 -29.87
N LEU A 377 -11.68 -17.33 -30.07
CA LEU A 377 -12.21 -17.90 -31.32
C LEU A 377 -13.00 -16.83 -32.08
#